data_AF-X1A9S7-F1
#
_entry.id   AF-X1A9S7-F1
#
_cell.length_a   1.000
_cell.length_b   1.000
_cell.length_c   1.000
_cell.angle_alpha   90.00
_cell.angle_beta   90.00
_cell.angle_gamma   90.00
#
_symmetry.space_group_name_H-M   'P 1'
#
loop_
_entity.id
_entity.type
_entity.pdbx_description
1 polymer ?
#
loop_
_entity_poly.entity_id
_entity_poly.type
_entity_poly.pdbx_seq_one_letter_code
_entity_poly.pdbx_strand_id
1 'polypeptide(L)' 'MKLTELVVLIKGGGEVASGVAHRLFRAHFKVCLTEISHPSAVTRGVTFTEA' A
#
# COMPACT_ATOMS: atom_id res chain seq x y z
N MET A 1 16.11 9.22 -16.06
CA MET A 1 15.53 8.63 -14.84
C MET A 1 14.06 8.40 -15.09
N LYS A 2 13.55 7.17 -14.95
CA LYS A 2 12.11 6.92 -15.14
C LYS A 2 11.41 7.13 -13.80
N LEU A 3 10.24 7.78 -13.80
CA LEU A 3 9.49 8.03 -12.57
C LEU A 3 9.14 6.73 -11.81
N THR A 4 8.95 5.65 -12.55
CA THR A 4 8.66 4.30 -12.04
C THR A 4 9.81 3.67 -11.23
N GLU A 5 11.04 4.21 -11.35
CA GLU A 5 12.21 3.72 -10.58
C GLU A 5 12.20 4.21 -9.13
N LEU A 6 11.40 5.25 -8.82
CA LEU A 6 11.23 5.77 -7.47
C LEU A 6 10.48 4.77 -6.59
N VAL A 7 10.90 4.68 -5.34
CA VAL A 7 10.17 3.94 -4.30
C VAL A 7 9.12 4.86 -3.69
N VAL A 8 7.84 4.53 -3.89
CA VAL A 8 6.72 5.24 -3.30
C VAL A 8 6.41 4.63 -1.94
N LEU A 9 6.67 5.39 -0.88
CA LEU A 9 6.32 5.02 0.48
C LEU A 9 4.86 5.39 0.79
N ILE A 10 4.08 4.41 1.20
CA ILE A 10 2.68 4.56 1.60
C ILE A 10 2.59 4.25 3.09
N LYS A 11 2.06 5.20 3.86
CA LYS A 11 1.85 5.04 5.30
C LYS A 11 0.44 4.51 5.57
N GLY A 12 0.36 3.44 6.35
CA GLY A 12 -0.86 2.68 6.60
C GLY A 12 -1.13 1.67 5.48
N GLY A 13 -1.91 0.63 5.79
CA GLY A 13 -2.30 -0.40 4.83
C GLY A 13 -3.78 -0.80 4.89
N GLY A 14 -4.64 0.09 5.39
CA GLY A 14 -6.10 -0.06 5.31
C GLY A 14 -6.63 0.02 3.87
N GLU A 15 -7.96 0.09 3.71
CA GLU A 15 -8.62 -0.05 2.39
C GLU A 15 -8.08 0.90 1.32
N VAL A 16 -7.96 2.18 1.68
CA VAL A 16 -7.51 3.22 0.74
C VAL A 16 -6.05 3.02 0.36
N ALA A 17 -5.18 2.79 1.35
CA ALA A 17 -3.74 2.61 1.12
C ALA A 17 -3.46 1.36 0.27
N SER A 18 -4.19 0.28 0.52
CA SER A 18 -4.09 -0.96 -0.25
C SER A 18 -4.51 -0.77 -1.71
N GLY A 19 -5.61 -0.05 -1.94
CA GLY A 19 -6.06 0.31 -3.29
C GLY A 19 -5.05 1.18 -4.05
N VAL A 20 -4.45 2.16 -3.38
CA VAL A 20 -3.39 3.02 -3.95
C VAL A 20 -2.14 2.20 -4.30
N ALA A 21 -1.68 1.38 -3.36
CA ALA A 21 -0.53 0.50 -3.56
C ALA A 21 -0.73 -0.45 -4.75
N HIS A 22 -1.89 -1.09 -4.83
CA HIS A 22 -2.24 -1.99 -5.93
C HIS A 22 -2.21 -1.28 -7.29
N ARG A 23 -2.79 -0.07 -7.39
CA ARG A 23 -2.78 0.70 -8.64
C ARG A 23 -1.38 1.14 -9.05
N LEU A 24 -0.57 1.61 -8.11
CA LEU A 24 0.81 2.03 -8.36
C LEU A 24 1.69 0.85 -8.79
N PHE A 25 1.55 -0.30 -8.13
CA PHE A 25 2.24 -1.52 -8.50
C PHE A 25 1.88 -1.97 -9.92
N ARG A 26 0.59 -1.94 -10.28
CA ARG A 26 0.12 -2.24 -11.66
C ARG A 26 0.64 -1.23 -12.70
N ALA A 27 0.98 -0.02 -12.29
CA ALA A 27 1.62 1.00 -13.14
C ALA A 27 3.17 0.90 -13.13
N HIS A 28 3.73 -0.19 -12.63
CA HIS A 28 5.17 -0.50 -12.58
C HIS A 28 6.00 0.38 -11.64
N PHE A 29 5.37 1.04 -10.65
CA PHE A 29 6.10 1.71 -9.59
C PHE A 29 6.58 0.71 -8.53
N LYS A 30 7.73 1.00 -7.93
CA LYS A 30 8.16 0.32 -6.69
C LYS A 30 7.38 0.93 -5.52
N VAL A 31 6.68 0.10 -4.76
CA VAL A 31 5.86 0.54 -3.62
C VAL A 31 6.35 -0.10 -2.33
N CYS A 32 6.30 0.64 -1.24
CA CYS A 32 6.57 0.16 0.11
C CYS A 32 5.44 0.63 1.02
N LEU A 33 4.75 -0.32 1.66
CA LEU A 33 3.74 -0.01 2.68
C LEU A 33 4.37 -0.19 4.05
N THR A 34 4.06 0.72 4.97
CA THR A 34 4.44 0.61 6.38
C THR A 34 3.21 0.74 7.25
N GLU A 35 3.17 0.02 8.38
CA GLU A 35 2.10 0.14 9.35
C GLU A 35 2.61 0.37 10.78
N ILE A 36 1.71 0.81 11.65
CA ILE A 36 1.86 0.82 13.10
C ILE A 36 1.90 -0.61 13.67
N SER A 37 2.37 -0.75 14.91
CA SER A 37 2.61 -2.03 15.57
C SER A 37 1.37 -2.92 15.69
N HIS A 38 0.19 -2.31 15.85
CA HIS A 38 -1.09 -2.99 15.95
C HIS A 38 -1.98 -2.48 14.83
N PRO A 39 -1.82 -3.01 13.60
CA PRO A 39 -2.62 -2.58 12.48
C PRO A 39 -4.09 -2.95 12.71
N SER A 40 -4.99 -2.13 12.16
CA SER A 40 -6.42 -2.43 12.19
C SER A 40 -7.03 -2.09 10.84
N ALA A 41 -7.75 -3.05 10.28
CA ALA A 41 -8.59 -2.87 9.12
C ALA A 41 -10.04 -3.21 9.46
N VAL A 42 -10.99 -2.55 8.79
CA VAL A 42 -12.41 -2.85 8.95
C VAL A 42 -12.79 -4.08 8.12
N THR A 43 -12.12 -4.29 6.99
CA THR A 43 -12.44 -5.36 6.04
C THR A 43 -11.23 -6.19 5.63
N ARG A 44 -11.32 -7.52 5.76
CA ARG A 44 -10.22 -8.45 5.40
C ARG A 44 -10.01 -8.63 3.90
N GLY A 45 -11.06 -8.47 3.09
CA GLY A 45 -11.02 -8.84 1.67
C GLY A 45 -10.32 -7.84 0.76
N VAL A 46 -10.08 -6.61 1.24
CA VAL A 46 -9.60 -5.49 0.41
C VAL A 46 -8.42 -4.73 1.04
N THR A 47 -7.89 -5.21 2.16
CA THR A 47 -6.76 -4.61 2.87
C THR A 47 -5.54 -5.53 2.87
N PHE A 48 -4.35 -4.95 2.81
CA PHE A 48 -3.08 -5.66 2.97
C PHE A 48 -2.66 -5.78 4.44
N THR A 49 -3.37 -5.13 5.36
CA THR A 49 -3.13 -5.21 6.80
C THR A 49 -4.01 -6.27 7.44
N GLU A 50 -3.63 -6.71 8.63
CA GLU A 50 -4.52 -7.55 9.43
C GLU A 50 -5.78 -6.77 9.84
N ALA A 51 -6.93 -7.44 9.76
CA ALA A 51 -8.24 -6.91 10.15
C ALA A 51 -8.79 -7.72 11.33
#